data_AF-A0A416ZM59-F1
#
_entry.id   AF-A0A416ZM59-F1
#
_cell.length_a   1.000
_cell.length_b   1.000
_cell.length_c   1.000
_cell.angle_alpha   90.00
_cell.angle_beta   90.00
_cell.angle_gamma   90.00
#
_symmetry.space_group_name_H-M   'P 1'
#
loop_
_entity.id
_entity.type
_entity.pdbx_description
1 polymer ?
#
loop_
_entity_poly.entity_id
_entity_poly.type
_entity_poly.pdbx_seq_one_letter_code
_entity_poly.pdbx_strand_id
1 'polypeptide(L)'
;MNKKKRRVAVLLSATIGSAVLVLSGCSGKSDQTEKTLRVGVITYTQDDPFINGLTDELKAQLKAMENKERRIIVSTKSGNDDQQEQNEKVEEMIDAGCDVLCINLVDRTAPSRIIRMARNEDIPVIFFNREPVREDLMQWEKLYYVGCDAEQSGIMQGEIAEEYIKSHPEVDKNQDGKIQYVLLEGEAGHQDAISRTEYSVKTLMKNDVILEKLSYQLADWNRGQAENRMNRLISQYGKKIELVMSNNDEMALGAVEAYRKAGYVREEWPVIFGIDGLEEALEAVKAGEMQGSILNDRVDQAKKMAKMAVELFEGEEFDQESLKEGRYYFSEYQKVDGSNIDEYLNAEETISHSGM
;
A
#
# COMPACT_ATOMS: atom_id res chain seq x y z
N MET A 1 16.91 89.26 53.72
CA MET A 1 15.97 88.43 54.51
C MET A 1 16.71 87.25 55.12
N ASN A 2 16.40 87.01 56.40
CA ASN A 2 16.87 86.01 57.36
C ASN A 2 17.38 84.66 56.80
N LYS A 3 18.59 84.22 57.23
CA LYS A 3 18.88 83.26 58.34
C LYS A 3 18.43 81.83 57.98
N LYS A 4 19.13 80.73 58.28
CA LYS A 4 20.27 80.44 59.16
C LYS A 4 20.54 78.93 59.00
N LYS A 5 21.83 78.58 58.89
CA LYS A 5 22.56 77.66 59.79
C LYS A 5 22.04 76.22 59.96
N ARG A 6 22.91 75.24 59.64
CA ARG A 6 23.63 74.33 60.59
C ARG A 6 22.72 73.20 61.11
N ARG A 7 23.12 71.94 61.29
CA ARG A 7 24.40 71.22 61.40
C ARG A 7 24.02 69.78 61.81
N VAL A 8 24.83 68.77 61.42
CA VAL A 8 25.30 67.64 62.29
C VAL A 8 24.20 66.64 62.71
N ALA A 9 24.35 65.32 62.91
CA ALA A 9 25.41 64.32 63.10
C ALA A 9 24.77 62.96 62.71
N VAL A 10 25.51 61.98 62.16
CA VAL A 10 26.11 60.83 62.87
C VAL A 10 25.14 60.11 63.82
N LEU A 11 24.77 58.84 63.52
CA LEU A 11 25.06 57.68 64.38
C LEU A 11 24.60 56.34 63.76
N LEU A 12 25.50 55.37 63.84
CA LEU A 12 25.34 53.93 63.63
C LEU A 12 24.42 53.28 64.68
N SER A 13 24.12 52.00 64.44
CA SER A 13 23.72 50.90 65.36
C SER A 13 22.20 50.66 65.48
N ALA A 14 21.65 49.43 65.48
CA ALA A 14 22.16 48.06 65.41
C ALA A 14 21.01 47.07 65.07
N THR A 15 21.38 45.91 64.50
CA THR A 15 20.79 44.56 64.67
C THR A 15 19.27 44.31 64.51
N ILE A 16 18.89 43.37 63.64
CA ILE A 16 18.35 42.03 63.99
C ILE A 16 18.16 41.21 62.70
N GLY A 17 18.40 39.90 62.82
CA GLY A 17 18.64 38.95 61.75
C GLY A 17 17.50 38.66 60.77
N SER A 18 17.92 38.12 59.63
CA SER A 18 17.27 36.97 59.00
C SER A 18 18.28 36.29 58.07
N ALA A 19 18.78 35.14 58.52
CA ALA A 19 19.48 34.20 57.67
C ALA A 19 18.45 33.55 56.74
N VAL A 20 18.41 33.98 55.48
CA VAL A 20 17.69 33.25 54.43
C VAL A 20 18.63 32.17 53.92
N LEU A 21 18.40 30.94 54.39
CA LEU A 21 18.92 29.71 53.80
C LEU A 21 18.42 29.63 52.35
N VAL A 22 19.34 29.80 51.40
CA VAL A 22 19.12 29.42 50.00
C VAL A 22 19.16 27.89 49.95
N LEU A 23 18.00 27.26 50.09
CA LEU A 23 17.83 25.88 49.64
C LEU A 23 17.59 25.92 48.13
N SER A 24 18.66 25.69 47.38
CA SER A 24 18.62 25.34 45.96
C SER A 24 17.86 24.02 45.80
N GLY A 25 16.54 24.12 45.66
CA GLY A 25 15.69 23.01 45.25
C GLY A 25 15.85 22.75 43.76
N CYS A 26 16.75 21.84 43.41
CA CYS A 26 16.75 21.18 42.11
C CYS A 26 15.46 20.35 41.99
N SER A 27 14.40 20.93 41.42
CA SER A 27 13.32 20.15 40.82
C SER A 27 13.69 19.92 39.36
N GLY A 28 14.51 18.90 39.10
CA GLY A 28 14.67 18.33 37.78
C GLY A 28 13.38 17.64 37.35
N LYS A 29 12.39 18.42 36.89
CA LYS A 29 11.47 17.93 35.87
C LYS A 29 12.16 18.22 34.55
N SER A 30 12.81 17.21 33.98
CA SER A 30 13.09 17.21 32.56
C SER A 30 11.73 17.31 31.85
N ASP A 31 11.38 18.51 31.37
CA ASP A 31 10.39 18.65 30.31
C ASP A 31 10.98 17.92 29.10
N GLN A 32 10.72 16.62 28.99
CA GLN A 32 10.98 15.89 27.76
C GLN A 32 10.14 16.59 26.70
N THR A 33 10.81 17.23 25.76
CA THR A 33 10.16 17.85 24.61
C THR A 33 9.58 16.72 23.77
N GLU A 34 8.25 16.65 23.69
CA GLU A 34 7.52 15.69 22.87
C GLU A 34 8.00 15.84 21.41
N LYS A 35 8.65 14.81 20.87
CA LYS A 35 9.05 14.79 19.46
C LYS A 35 7.80 14.61 18.60
N THR A 36 7.74 15.27 17.46
CA THR A 36 6.66 15.07 16.48
C THR A 36 7.26 14.53 15.20
N LEU A 37 6.88 13.31 14.83
CA LEU A 37 7.16 12.72 13.53
C LEU A 37 6.04 13.11 12.56
N ARG A 38 6.39 13.74 11.44
CA ARG A 38 5.48 14.12 10.35
C ARG A 38 5.72 13.22 9.15
N VAL A 39 4.75 12.36 8.84
CA VAL A 39 4.81 11.44 7.69
C VAL A 39 3.94 12.00 6.57
N GLY A 40 4.55 12.29 5.43
CA GLY A 40 3.84 12.66 4.21
C GLY A 40 3.58 11.43 3.35
N VAL A 41 2.32 11.11 3.07
CA VAL A 41 1.93 10.01 2.19
C VAL A 41 1.38 10.58 0.89
N ILE A 42 1.97 10.21 -0.24
CA ILE A 42 1.57 10.68 -1.57
C ILE A 42 1.21 9.47 -2.43
N THR A 43 -0.07 9.32 -2.77
CA THR A 43 -0.56 8.27 -3.66
C THR A 43 -0.53 8.71 -5.12
N TYR A 44 -0.53 7.75 -6.06
CA TYR A 44 -0.61 8.09 -7.48
C TYR A 44 -2.00 8.63 -7.85
N THR A 45 -3.06 8.01 -7.33
CA THR A 45 -4.46 8.41 -7.49
C THR A 45 -5.25 8.22 -6.18
N GLN A 46 -6.51 8.68 -6.15
CA GLN A 46 -7.46 8.45 -5.05
C GLN A 46 -8.44 7.30 -5.35
N ASP A 47 -8.46 6.83 -6.60
CA ASP A 47 -9.49 5.92 -7.10
C ASP A 47 -9.12 4.43 -6.97
N ASP A 48 -7.95 4.10 -6.43
CA ASP A 48 -7.47 2.72 -6.26
C ASP A 48 -7.83 2.19 -4.85
N PRO A 49 -8.74 1.20 -4.75
CA PRO A 49 -9.17 0.65 -3.46
C PRO A 49 -8.05 -0.05 -2.68
N PHE A 50 -7.10 -0.70 -3.36
CA PHE A 50 -5.97 -1.37 -2.70
C PHE A 50 -5.05 -0.33 -2.05
N ILE A 51 -4.71 0.73 -2.78
CA ILE A 51 -3.86 1.81 -2.28
C ILE A 51 -4.53 2.57 -1.14
N ASN A 52 -5.84 2.79 -1.23
CA ASN A 52 -6.62 3.40 -0.15
C ASN A 52 -6.58 2.54 1.11
N GLY A 53 -6.84 1.23 0.98
CA GLY A 53 -6.79 0.29 2.11
C GLY A 53 -5.40 0.21 2.75
N LEU A 54 -4.33 0.16 1.94
CA LEU A 54 -2.95 0.19 2.43
C LEU A 54 -2.65 1.50 3.17
N THR A 55 -3.08 2.64 2.62
CA THR A 55 -2.88 3.95 3.22
C THR A 55 -3.59 4.10 4.57
N ASP A 56 -4.81 3.56 4.69
CA ASP A 56 -5.56 3.59 5.93
C ASP A 56 -4.95 2.66 7.00
N GLU A 57 -4.46 1.49 6.60
CA GLU A 57 -3.72 0.60 7.50
C GLU A 57 -2.39 1.23 7.94
N LEU A 58 -1.67 1.92 7.05
CA LEU A 58 -0.46 2.67 7.40
C LEU A 58 -0.75 3.74 8.46
N LYS A 59 -1.84 4.50 8.31
CA LYS A 59 -2.27 5.48 9.32
C LYS A 59 -2.58 4.80 10.65
N ALA A 60 -3.26 3.66 10.64
CA ALA A 60 -3.60 2.91 11.85
C ALA A 60 -2.33 2.39 12.57
N GLN A 61 -1.39 1.82 11.83
CA GLN A 61 -0.11 1.34 12.37
C GLN A 61 0.73 2.49 12.95
N LEU A 62 0.85 3.60 12.22
CA LEU A 62 1.53 4.81 12.71
C LEU A 62 0.85 5.37 13.97
N LYS A 63 -0.48 5.38 14.02
CA LYS A 63 -1.23 5.83 15.19
C LYS A 63 -0.97 4.94 16.41
N ALA A 64 -0.88 3.63 16.23
CA ALA A 64 -0.56 2.68 17.29
C ALA A 64 0.88 2.81 17.82
N MET A 65 1.78 3.41 17.03
CA MET A 65 3.18 3.67 17.42
C MET A 65 3.40 5.01 18.16
N GLU A 66 2.36 5.80 18.38
CA GLU A 66 2.43 7.00 19.23
C GLU A 66 2.69 6.62 20.70
N ASN A 67 3.46 7.44 21.40
CA ASN A 67 3.71 7.27 22.83
C ASN A 67 3.93 8.63 23.50
N LYS A 68 4.21 8.63 24.81
CA LYS A 68 4.38 9.87 25.60
C LYS A 68 5.54 10.76 25.13
N GLU A 69 6.51 10.20 24.43
CA GLU A 69 7.71 10.89 23.97
C GLU A 69 7.62 11.29 22.49
N ARG A 70 6.69 10.68 21.73
CA ARG A 70 6.56 10.85 20.28
C ARG A 70 5.10 10.87 19.82
N ARG A 71 4.70 12.00 19.25
CA ARG A 71 3.47 12.17 18.47
C ARG A 71 3.73 11.89 16.99
N ILE A 72 2.74 11.36 16.28
CA ILE A 72 2.83 11.09 14.85
C ILE A 72 1.71 11.82 14.12
N ILE A 73 2.07 12.63 13.13
CA ILE A 73 1.14 13.35 12.26
C ILE A 73 1.29 12.78 10.85
N VAL A 74 0.20 12.24 10.30
CA VAL A 74 0.17 11.73 8.93
C VAL A 74 -0.62 12.71 8.06
N SER A 75 -0.04 13.11 6.93
CA SER A 75 -0.71 13.94 5.93
C SER A 75 -0.76 13.19 4.60
N THR A 76 -1.92 13.11 3.97
CA THR A 76 -2.11 12.40 2.70
C THR A 76 -2.39 13.37 1.55
N LYS A 77 -1.78 13.13 0.39
CA LYS A 77 -2.08 13.80 -0.89
C LYS A 77 -2.09 12.76 -2.01
N SER A 78 -2.62 13.17 -3.16
CA SER A 78 -2.68 12.35 -4.37
C SER A 78 -2.08 13.14 -5.53
N GLY A 79 -1.35 12.44 -6.40
CA GLY A 79 -0.88 12.96 -7.69
C GLY A 79 -1.97 13.02 -8.75
N ASN A 80 -3.15 12.43 -8.50
CA ASN A 80 -4.29 12.37 -9.42
C ASN A 80 -3.91 11.88 -10.82
N ASP A 81 -3.04 10.88 -10.87
CA ASP A 81 -2.48 10.28 -12.09
C ASP A 81 -1.70 11.28 -12.96
N ASP A 82 -1.30 12.42 -12.40
CA ASP A 82 -0.51 13.45 -13.06
C ASP A 82 0.86 13.60 -12.39
N GLN A 83 1.92 13.38 -13.18
CA GLN A 83 3.29 13.41 -12.67
C GLN A 83 3.71 14.82 -12.20
N GLN A 84 3.19 15.88 -12.83
CA GLN A 84 3.48 17.25 -12.40
C GLN A 84 2.79 17.56 -11.08
N GLU A 85 1.51 17.22 -10.95
CA GLU A 85 0.76 17.39 -9.71
C GLU A 85 1.40 16.57 -8.57
N GLN A 86 1.82 15.32 -8.82
CA GLN A 86 2.56 14.53 -7.81
C GLN A 86 3.83 15.25 -7.35
N ASN A 87 4.59 15.85 -8.26
CA ASN A 87 5.78 16.64 -7.90
C ASN A 87 5.40 17.84 -7.02
N GLU A 88 4.31 18.54 -7.34
CA GLU A 88 3.82 19.66 -6.54
C GLU A 88 3.37 19.20 -5.14
N LYS A 89 2.71 18.03 -5.01
CA LYS A 89 2.31 17.49 -3.70
C LYS A 89 3.49 17.05 -2.85
N VAL A 90 4.57 16.54 -3.47
CA VAL A 90 5.80 16.23 -2.75
C VAL A 90 6.45 17.53 -2.24
N GLU A 91 6.52 18.58 -3.07
CA GLU A 91 7.02 19.90 -2.67
C GLU A 91 6.20 20.50 -1.50
N GLU A 92 4.87 20.43 -1.57
CA GLU A 92 3.98 20.85 -0.47
C GLU A 92 4.27 20.10 0.85
N MET A 93 4.56 18.78 0.79
CA MET A 93 4.83 17.97 1.99
C MET A 93 6.19 18.29 2.60
N ILE A 94 7.18 18.55 1.77
CA ILE A 94 8.51 19.00 2.18
C ILE A 94 8.41 20.38 2.86
N ASP A 95 7.71 21.33 2.25
CA ASP A 95 7.48 22.68 2.80
C ASP A 95 6.69 22.64 4.12
N ALA A 96 5.80 21.66 4.28
CA ALA A 96 5.08 21.41 5.52
C ALA A 96 5.93 20.78 6.64
N GLY A 97 7.21 20.48 6.35
CA GLY A 97 8.18 19.93 7.29
C GLY A 97 7.97 18.44 7.57
N CYS A 98 7.57 17.64 6.57
CA CYS A 98 7.53 16.18 6.74
C CYS A 98 8.94 15.61 6.96
N ASP A 99 9.08 14.73 7.94
CA ASP A 99 10.35 14.09 8.30
C ASP A 99 10.61 12.81 7.48
N VAL A 100 9.55 12.19 6.96
CA VAL A 100 9.59 10.99 6.10
C VAL A 100 8.52 11.11 5.02
N LEU A 101 8.85 10.72 3.79
CA LEU A 101 7.90 10.65 2.68
C LEU A 101 7.63 9.20 2.27
N CYS A 102 6.37 8.79 2.25
CA CYS A 102 5.89 7.54 1.67
C CYS A 102 5.25 7.85 0.31
N ILE A 103 5.80 7.34 -0.79
CA ILE A 103 5.41 7.76 -2.14
C ILE A 103 5.06 6.56 -3.02
N ASN A 104 3.84 6.53 -3.52
CA ASN A 104 3.43 5.63 -4.58
C ASN A 104 3.42 6.42 -5.89
N LEU A 105 4.39 6.14 -6.76
CA LEU A 105 4.73 6.93 -7.94
C LEU A 105 3.60 6.94 -8.97
N VAL A 106 3.41 8.04 -9.70
CA VAL A 106 2.58 8.02 -10.92
C VAL A 106 3.32 7.24 -12.00
N ASP A 107 4.52 7.71 -12.37
CA ASP A 107 5.40 7.02 -13.32
C ASP A 107 6.68 6.56 -12.63
N ARG A 108 6.93 5.25 -12.64
CA ARG A 108 8.12 4.65 -12.02
C ARG A 108 9.45 5.07 -12.66
N THR A 109 9.40 5.60 -13.87
CA THR A 109 10.56 6.04 -14.67
C THR A 109 10.83 7.54 -14.55
N ALA A 110 9.95 8.28 -13.86
CA ALA A 110 10.08 9.72 -13.65
C ALA A 110 10.34 10.18 -12.18
N PRO A 111 10.95 9.39 -11.26
CA PRO A 111 11.09 9.79 -9.87
C PRO A 111 12.20 10.83 -9.64
N SER A 112 12.98 11.21 -10.66
CA SER A 112 14.20 12.00 -10.48
C SER A 112 13.96 13.37 -9.85
N ARG A 113 12.82 14.05 -10.12
CA ARG A 113 12.49 15.32 -9.45
C ARG A 113 12.15 15.11 -7.98
N ILE A 114 11.32 14.11 -7.67
CA ILE A 114 10.97 13.71 -6.30
C ILE A 114 12.23 13.42 -5.48
N ILE A 115 13.10 12.57 -6.02
CA ILE A 115 14.36 12.17 -5.36
C ILE A 115 15.27 13.38 -5.13
N ARG A 116 15.37 14.29 -6.09
CA ARG A 116 16.19 15.50 -5.94
C ARG A 116 15.65 16.41 -4.84
N MET A 117 14.34 16.63 -4.76
CA MET A 117 13.73 17.48 -3.73
C MET A 117 13.95 16.87 -2.34
N ALA A 118 13.68 15.58 -2.17
CA ALA A 118 13.90 14.87 -0.92
C ALA A 118 15.38 14.88 -0.49
N ARG A 119 16.31 14.68 -1.43
CA ARG A 119 17.76 14.72 -1.16
C ARG A 119 18.25 16.09 -0.72
N ASN A 120 17.75 17.16 -1.33
CA ASN A 120 18.15 18.52 -0.98
C ASN A 120 17.80 18.89 0.47
N GLU A 121 16.68 18.36 0.97
CA GLU A 121 16.21 18.57 2.34
C GLU A 121 16.59 17.42 3.29
N ASP A 122 17.36 16.44 2.81
CA ASP A 122 17.82 15.26 3.56
C ASP A 122 16.68 14.38 4.14
N ILE A 123 15.52 14.36 3.48
CA ILE A 123 14.32 13.62 3.89
C ILE A 123 14.31 12.22 3.27
N PRO A 124 14.28 11.13 4.06
CA PRO A 124 14.19 9.78 3.52
C PRO A 124 12.85 9.51 2.83
N VAL A 125 12.90 8.63 1.81
CA VAL A 125 11.74 8.27 1.00
C VAL A 125 11.52 6.76 1.01
N ILE A 126 10.30 6.35 1.33
CA ILE A 126 9.81 4.97 1.20
C ILE A 126 8.87 4.95 -0.01
N PHE A 127 9.36 4.43 -1.13
CA PHE A 127 8.49 4.14 -2.27
C PHE A 127 7.62 2.92 -1.98
N PHE A 128 6.38 2.91 -2.44
CA PHE A 128 5.52 1.74 -2.26
C PHE A 128 4.63 1.42 -3.46
N ASN A 129 4.29 0.13 -3.59
CA ASN A 129 3.47 -0.48 -4.64
C ASN A 129 4.03 -0.37 -6.08
N ARG A 130 4.34 0.83 -6.57
CA ARG A 130 5.03 1.08 -7.85
C ARG A 130 6.53 1.20 -7.59
N GLU A 131 7.25 0.12 -7.88
CA GLU A 131 8.71 0.06 -7.72
C GLU A 131 9.39 1.05 -8.67
N PRO A 132 10.23 2.00 -8.21
CA PRO A 132 11.08 2.78 -9.12
C PRO A 132 12.04 1.86 -9.90
N VAL A 133 12.61 2.35 -11.00
CA VAL A 133 13.71 1.60 -11.64
C VAL A 133 14.91 1.50 -10.69
N ARG A 134 15.65 0.39 -10.77
CA ARG A 134 16.74 0.08 -9.83
C ARG A 134 17.80 1.19 -9.77
N GLU A 135 18.18 1.75 -10.90
CA GLU A 135 19.14 2.84 -10.98
C GLU A 135 18.67 4.07 -10.18
N ASP A 136 17.37 4.36 -10.21
CA ASP A 136 16.77 5.45 -9.46
C ASP A 136 16.64 5.16 -7.97
N LEU A 137 16.42 3.91 -7.55
CA LEU A 137 16.39 3.58 -6.11
C LEU A 137 17.78 3.58 -5.49
N MET A 138 18.79 3.09 -6.23
CA MET A 138 20.14 2.87 -5.71
C MET A 138 21.01 4.13 -5.67
N GLN A 139 20.54 5.26 -6.22
CA GLN A 139 21.33 6.48 -6.34
C GLN A 139 21.51 7.27 -5.03
N TRP A 140 20.79 6.94 -3.95
CA TRP A 140 20.90 7.63 -2.66
C TRP A 140 20.53 6.73 -1.49
N GLU A 141 21.34 6.75 -0.41
CA GLU A 141 21.19 5.82 0.69
C GLU A 141 19.98 6.01 1.61
N LYS A 142 19.09 6.97 1.32
CA LYS A 142 17.86 7.20 2.06
C LYS A 142 16.59 6.90 1.23
N LEU A 143 16.75 6.19 0.12
CA LEU A 143 15.65 5.67 -0.68
C LEU A 143 15.39 4.20 -0.32
N TYR A 144 14.13 3.83 -0.21
CA TYR A 144 13.67 2.49 0.12
C TYR A 144 12.45 2.13 -0.72
N TYR A 145 12.17 0.83 -0.83
CA TYR A 145 10.96 0.32 -1.47
C TYR A 145 10.27 -0.71 -0.59
N VAL A 146 8.96 -0.59 -0.45
CA VAL A 146 8.07 -1.57 0.17
C VAL A 146 7.00 -1.97 -0.84
N GLY A 147 6.94 -3.24 -1.22
CA GLY A 147 5.91 -3.72 -2.11
C GLY A 147 5.92 -5.24 -2.16
N CYS A 148 5.56 -5.81 -3.30
CA CYS A 148 5.51 -7.25 -3.51
C CYS A 148 6.16 -7.62 -4.85
N ASP A 149 6.48 -8.90 -5.05
CA ASP A 149 7.01 -9.41 -6.32
C ASP A 149 5.87 -9.77 -7.27
N ALA A 150 5.64 -8.94 -8.29
CA ALA A 150 4.56 -9.17 -9.25
C ALA A 150 4.70 -10.52 -10.00
N GLU A 151 5.92 -11.02 -10.23
CA GLU A 151 6.13 -12.35 -10.82
C GLU A 151 5.56 -13.44 -9.92
N GLN A 152 5.81 -13.35 -8.60
CA GLN A 152 5.26 -14.28 -7.63
C GLN A 152 3.72 -14.35 -7.72
N SER A 153 3.04 -13.20 -7.76
CA SER A 153 1.57 -13.19 -7.87
C SER A 153 1.07 -13.80 -9.18
N GLY A 154 1.75 -13.54 -10.30
CA GLY A 154 1.42 -14.15 -11.59
C GLY A 154 1.57 -15.67 -11.56
N ILE A 155 2.67 -16.17 -11.01
CA ILE A 155 2.89 -17.62 -10.83
C ILE A 155 1.78 -18.21 -9.96
N MET A 156 1.53 -17.65 -8.78
CA MET A 156 0.52 -18.17 -7.86
C MET A 156 -0.89 -18.16 -8.47
N GLN A 157 -1.25 -17.12 -9.23
CA GLN A 157 -2.53 -17.04 -9.93
C GLN A 157 -2.67 -18.17 -10.97
N GLY A 158 -1.60 -18.44 -11.73
CA GLY A 158 -1.57 -19.54 -12.68
C GLY A 158 -1.68 -20.92 -12.01
N GLU A 159 -1.03 -21.10 -10.85
CA GLU A 159 -1.11 -22.33 -10.07
C GLU A 159 -2.53 -22.58 -9.52
N ILE A 160 -3.19 -21.58 -8.91
CA ILE A 160 -4.56 -21.79 -8.40
C ILE A 160 -5.55 -22.07 -9.54
N ALA A 161 -5.37 -21.42 -10.69
CA ALA A 161 -6.20 -21.66 -11.86
C ALA A 161 -5.99 -23.08 -12.41
N GLU A 162 -4.74 -23.54 -12.46
CA GLU A 162 -4.41 -24.90 -12.88
C GLU A 162 -4.98 -25.96 -11.93
N GLU A 163 -4.77 -25.80 -10.62
CA GLU A 163 -5.30 -26.70 -9.58
C GLU A 163 -6.82 -26.81 -9.69
N TYR A 164 -7.51 -25.68 -9.91
CA TYR A 164 -8.95 -25.65 -10.12
C TYR A 164 -9.36 -26.38 -11.42
N ILE A 165 -8.75 -26.04 -12.56
CA ILE A 165 -9.08 -26.63 -13.87
C ILE A 165 -8.89 -28.15 -13.85
N LYS A 166 -7.80 -28.66 -13.25
CA LYS A 166 -7.54 -30.10 -13.19
C LYS A 166 -8.52 -30.86 -12.29
N SER A 167 -9.06 -30.20 -11.27
CA SER A 167 -10.04 -30.80 -10.35
C SER A 167 -11.48 -30.66 -10.84
N HIS A 168 -11.75 -29.80 -11.83
CA HIS A 168 -13.07 -29.49 -12.36
C HIS A 168 -13.12 -29.66 -13.89
N PRO A 169 -13.23 -30.91 -14.41
CA PRO A 169 -13.25 -31.17 -15.85
C PRO A 169 -14.36 -30.45 -16.62
N GLU A 170 -15.44 -30.03 -15.94
CA GLU A 170 -16.52 -29.23 -16.52
C GLU A 170 -16.13 -27.80 -16.92
N VAL A 171 -14.95 -27.33 -16.50
CA VAL A 171 -14.41 -26.03 -16.96
C VAL A 171 -14.13 -26.07 -18.46
N ASP A 172 -13.70 -27.20 -19.01
CA ASP A 172 -13.68 -27.47 -20.46
C ASP A 172 -15.11 -27.81 -20.91
N LYS A 173 -15.88 -26.76 -21.23
CA LYS A 173 -17.31 -26.86 -21.53
C LYS A 173 -17.56 -27.56 -22.86
N ASN A 174 -16.62 -27.43 -23.80
CA ASN A 174 -16.75 -27.98 -25.14
C ASN A 174 -16.05 -29.36 -25.30
N GLN A 175 -15.28 -29.79 -24.29
CA GLN A 175 -14.56 -31.06 -24.23
C GLN A 175 -13.53 -31.24 -25.35
N ASP A 176 -12.93 -30.15 -25.83
CA ASP A 176 -11.91 -30.16 -26.88
C ASP A 176 -10.47 -30.30 -26.34
N GLY A 177 -10.33 -30.36 -25.01
CA GLY A 177 -9.05 -30.49 -24.33
C GLY A 177 -8.27 -29.18 -24.21
N LYS A 178 -8.89 -28.04 -24.50
CA LYS A 178 -8.32 -26.71 -24.32
C LYS A 178 -9.22 -25.84 -23.47
N ILE A 179 -8.63 -24.88 -22.76
CA ILE A 179 -9.36 -23.86 -22.02
C ILE A 179 -9.34 -22.55 -22.80
N GLN A 180 -10.52 -22.10 -23.21
CA GLN A 180 -10.70 -20.83 -23.91
C GLN A 180 -10.78 -19.67 -22.92
N TYR A 181 -9.76 -18.81 -22.96
CA TYR A 181 -9.60 -17.76 -21.95
C TYR A 181 -9.63 -16.34 -22.53
N VAL A 182 -10.07 -15.43 -21.68
CA VAL A 182 -9.87 -13.99 -21.85
C VAL A 182 -8.98 -13.48 -20.73
N LEU A 183 -8.18 -12.46 -21.05
CA LEU A 183 -7.29 -11.81 -20.07
C LEU A 183 -7.64 -10.33 -19.94
N LEU A 184 -7.81 -9.88 -18.70
CA LEU A 184 -8.01 -8.49 -18.32
C LEU A 184 -6.70 -7.95 -17.73
N GLU A 185 -6.02 -7.11 -18.49
CA GLU A 185 -4.78 -6.47 -18.09
C GLU A 185 -5.03 -5.07 -17.54
N GLY A 186 -4.19 -4.68 -16.58
CA GLY A 186 -4.22 -3.36 -15.96
C GLY A 186 -3.76 -2.25 -16.89
N GLU A 187 -3.16 -1.21 -16.31
CA GLU A 187 -2.62 -0.07 -17.04
C GLU A 187 -1.56 -0.51 -18.07
N ALA A 188 -1.65 0.04 -19.27
CA ALA A 188 -0.75 -0.28 -20.37
C ALA A 188 0.70 0.14 -20.04
N GLY A 189 1.63 -0.80 -20.14
CA GLY A 189 3.06 -0.54 -19.88
C GLY A 189 3.44 -0.60 -18.40
N HIS A 190 2.48 -0.81 -17.50
CA HIS A 190 2.77 -1.03 -16.09
C HIS A 190 3.48 -2.37 -15.89
N GLN A 191 4.60 -2.39 -15.18
CA GLN A 191 5.43 -3.59 -15.01
C GLN A 191 4.67 -4.74 -14.35
N ASP A 192 3.85 -4.45 -13.33
CA ASP A 192 3.10 -5.48 -12.62
C ASP A 192 2.05 -6.12 -13.52
N ALA A 193 1.38 -5.34 -14.37
CA ALA A 193 0.43 -5.83 -15.36
C ALA A 193 1.09 -6.80 -16.34
N ILE A 194 2.24 -6.39 -16.88
CA ILE A 194 3.03 -7.20 -17.80
C ILE A 194 3.47 -8.50 -17.13
N SER A 195 4.03 -8.41 -15.92
CA SER A 195 4.54 -9.57 -15.16
C SER A 195 3.42 -10.53 -14.78
N ARG A 196 2.32 -10.04 -14.17
CA ARG A 196 1.16 -10.85 -13.80
C ARG A 196 0.56 -11.56 -15.01
N THR A 197 0.43 -10.85 -16.14
CA THR A 197 -0.08 -11.42 -17.40
C THR A 197 0.83 -12.51 -17.96
N GLU A 198 2.13 -12.27 -18.00
CA GLU A 198 3.10 -13.21 -18.56
C GLU A 198 3.18 -14.49 -17.72
N TYR A 199 3.36 -14.36 -16.41
CA TYR A 199 3.64 -15.50 -15.53
C TYR A 199 2.39 -16.32 -15.19
N SER A 200 1.20 -15.72 -15.15
CA SER A 200 -0.05 -16.49 -14.97
C SER A 200 -0.31 -17.44 -16.13
N VAL A 201 -0.17 -16.95 -17.37
CA VAL A 201 -0.36 -17.76 -18.59
C VAL A 201 0.76 -18.79 -18.74
N LYS A 202 2.03 -18.40 -18.54
CA LYS A 202 3.16 -19.32 -18.63
C LYS A 202 3.05 -20.47 -17.63
N THR A 203 2.58 -20.19 -16.42
CA THR A 203 2.46 -21.21 -15.36
C THR A 203 1.41 -22.25 -15.72
N LEU A 204 0.23 -21.83 -16.20
CA LEU A 204 -0.80 -22.73 -16.73
C LEU A 204 -0.25 -23.64 -17.84
N MET A 205 0.44 -23.05 -18.84
CA MET A 205 1.01 -23.79 -19.96
C MET A 205 2.12 -24.76 -19.53
N LYS A 206 2.95 -24.37 -18.57
CA LYS A 206 4.02 -25.20 -18.01
C LYS A 206 3.47 -26.40 -17.24
N ASN A 207 2.28 -26.26 -16.65
CA ASN A 207 1.60 -27.30 -15.90
C ASN A 207 0.59 -28.08 -16.76
N ASP A 208 0.83 -28.18 -18.07
CA ASP A 208 0.07 -28.98 -19.05
C ASP A 208 -1.39 -28.55 -19.28
N VAL A 209 -1.77 -27.32 -18.91
CA VAL A 209 -3.07 -26.75 -19.33
C VAL A 209 -2.91 -26.17 -20.73
N ILE A 210 -3.66 -26.72 -21.69
CA ILE A 210 -3.66 -26.21 -23.08
C ILE A 210 -4.62 -25.02 -23.15
N LEU A 211 -4.10 -23.85 -23.49
CA LEU A 211 -4.89 -22.61 -23.55
C LEU A 211 -5.18 -22.18 -24.99
N GLU A 212 -6.38 -21.65 -25.21
CA GLU A 212 -6.74 -20.92 -26.42
C GLU A 212 -7.17 -19.49 -26.07
N LYS A 213 -6.37 -18.50 -26.45
CA LYS A 213 -6.65 -17.09 -26.16
C LYS A 213 -7.75 -16.58 -27.07
N LEU A 214 -8.93 -16.33 -26.51
CA LEU A 214 -10.05 -15.70 -27.24
C LEU A 214 -9.84 -14.19 -27.39
N SER A 215 -9.42 -13.54 -26.31
CA SER A 215 -9.21 -12.10 -26.31
C SER A 215 -8.31 -11.64 -25.18
N TYR A 216 -7.92 -10.40 -25.28
CA TYR A 216 -7.16 -9.66 -24.30
C TYR A 216 -7.63 -8.22 -24.30
N GLN A 217 -7.87 -7.66 -23.12
CA GLN A 217 -8.40 -6.30 -22.99
C GLN A 217 -7.69 -5.57 -21.86
N LEU A 218 -7.27 -4.34 -22.16
CA LEU A 218 -6.88 -3.37 -21.13
C LEU A 218 -8.13 -2.84 -20.44
N ALA A 219 -8.11 -2.90 -19.11
CA ALA A 219 -9.15 -2.38 -18.24
C ALA A 219 -8.60 -1.52 -17.09
N ASP A 220 -7.30 -1.23 -17.09
CA ASP A 220 -6.71 -0.09 -16.37
C ASP A 220 -7.00 -0.11 -14.85
N TRP A 221 -6.95 -1.32 -14.27
CA TRP A 221 -7.25 -1.58 -12.85
C TRP A 221 -8.68 -1.20 -12.43
N ASN A 222 -9.56 -0.88 -13.39
CA ASN A 222 -10.85 -0.25 -13.13
C ASN A 222 -12.01 -1.22 -13.37
N ARG A 223 -12.81 -1.45 -12.32
CA ARG A 223 -13.99 -2.33 -12.34
C ARG A 223 -15.00 -1.97 -13.42
N GLY A 224 -15.33 -0.69 -13.57
CA GLY A 224 -16.30 -0.23 -14.58
C GLY A 224 -15.79 -0.41 -16.01
N GLN A 225 -14.50 -0.16 -16.26
CA GLN A 225 -13.89 -0.46 -17.55
C GLN A 225 -13.90 -1.96 -17.83
N ALA A 226 -13.50 -2.79 -16.86
CA ALA A 226 -13.53 -4.24 -16.96
C ALA A 226 -14.93 -4.78 -17.26
N GLU A 227 -15.97 -4.31 -16.56
CA GLU A 227 -17.37 -4.67 -16.82
C GLU A 227 -17.75 -4.34 -18.28
N ASN A 228 -17.44 -3.14 -18.76
CA ASN A 228 -17.73 -2.72 -20.13
C ASN A 228 -16.97 -3.55 -21.18
N ARG A 229 -15.72 -3.91 -20.92
CA ARG A 229 -14.91 -4.79 -21.80
C ARG A 229 -15.51 -6.19 -21.79
N MET A 230 -15.84 -6.73 -20.61
CA MET A 230 -16.39 -8.06 -20.45
C MET A 230 -17.77 -8.19 -21.11
N ASN A 231 -18.67 -7.21 -20.97
CA ASN A 231 -19.97 -7.20 -21.66
C ASN A 231 -19.85 -7.37 -23.19
N ARG A 232 -18.84 -6.74 -23.82
CA ARG A 232 -18.56 -6.92 -25.25
C ARG A 232 -18.01 -8.31 -25.56
N LEU A 233 -17.11 -8.83 -24.73
CA LEU A 233 -16.55 -10.17 -24.86
C LEU A 233 -17.65 -11.24 -24.71
N ILE A 234 -18.54 -11.09 -23.74
CA ILE A 234 -19.72 -11.95 -23.54
C ILE A 234 -20.62 -11.90 -24.78
N SER A 235 -20.89 -10.70 -25.33
CA SER A 235 -21.69 -10.56 -26.56
C SER A 235 -21.05 -11.28 -27.76
N GLN A 236 -19.72 -11.30 -27.83
CA GLN A 236 -18.96 -11.88 -28.94
C GLN A 236 -18.77 -13.40 -28.82
N TYR A 237 -18.44 -13.88 -27.62
CA TYR A 237 -18.02 -15.26 -27.36
C TYR A 237 -19.01 -16.06 -26.52
N GLY A 238 -19.82 -15.40 -25.70
CA GLY A 238 -20.83 -16.02 -24.84
C GLY A 238 -20.24 -17.13 -23.96
N LYS A 239 -20.82 -18.32 -24.07
CA LYS A 239 -20.42 -19.52 -23.30
C LYS A 239 -19.06 -20.10 -23.69
N LYS A 240 -18.44 -19.62 -24.77
CA LYS A 240 -17.09 -20.05 -25.18
C LYS A 240 -16.01 -19.55 -24.22
N ILE A 241 -16.30 -18.56 -23.39
CA ILE A 241 -15.34 -18.10 -22.38
C ILE A 241 -15.43 -19.08 -21.21
N GLU A 242 -14.32 -19.75 -20.94
CA GLU A 242 -14.19 -20.78 -19.90
C GLU A 242 -13.34 -20.27 -18.73
N LEU A 243 -12.39 -19.37 -19.00
CA LEU A 243 -11.49 -18.77 -18.02
C LEU A 243 -11.38 -17.25 -18.21
N VAL A 244 -11.48 -16.49 -17.12
CA VAL A 244 -11.09 -15.08 -17.05
C VAL A 244 -9.91 -14.95 -16.09
N MET A 245 -8.76 -14.58 -16.64
CA MET A 245 -7.58 -14.19 -15.84
C MET A 245 -7.55 -12.67 -15.73
N SER A 246 -7.50 -12.14 -14.51
CA SER A 246 -7.48 -10.70 -14.27
C SER A 246 -6.24 -10.30 -13.48
N ASN A 247 -5.53 -9.25 -13.90
CA ASN A 247 -4.35 -8.81 -13.15
C ASN A 247 -4.66 -8.16 -11.79
N ASN A 248 -5.93 -7.83 -11.51
CA ASN A 248 -6.37 -7.49 -10.16
C ASN A 248 -7.85 -7.81 -9.88
N ASP A 249 -8.25 -7.65 -8.63
CA ASP A 249 -9.59 -7.94 -8.12
C ASP A 249 -10.65 -6.96 -8.61
N GLU A 250 -10.37 -5.66 -8.74
CA GLU A 250 -11.35 -4.70 -9.28
C GLU A 250 -11.81 -5.10 -10.69
N MET A 251 -10.86 -5.49 -11.55
CA MET A 251 -11.19 -5.95 -12.90
C MET A 251 -11.86 -7.33 -12.89
N ALA A 252 -11.50 -8.23 -11.97
CA ALA A 252 -12.17 -9.53 -11.81
C ALA A 252 -13.63 -9.36 -11.38
N LEU A 253 -13.89 -8.46 -10.41
CA LEU A 253 -15.22 -8.07 -9.97
C LEU A 253 -16.03 -7.41 -11.08
N GLY A 254 -15.38 -6.65 -11.98
CA GLY A 254 -16.01 -6.14 -13.20
C GLY A 254 -16.47 -7.27 -14.12
N ALA A 255 -15.70 -8.35 -14.24
CA ALA A 255 -16.12 -9.53 -15.00
C ALA A 255 -17.28 -10.27 -14.32
N VAL A 256 -17.25 -10.41 -12.99
CA VAL A 256 -18.37 -10.96 -12.20
C VAL A 256 -19.65 -10.18 -12.47
N GLU A 257 -19.59 -8.85 -12.38
CA GLU A 257 -20.75 -7.98 -12.58
C GLU A 257 -21.32 -8.06 -14.01
N ALA A 258 -20.45 -8.15 -15.01
CA ALA A 258 -20.88 -8.35 -16.40
C ALA A 258 -21.65 -9.66 -16.57
N TYR A 259 -21.19 -10.75 -15.93
CA TYR A 259 -21.90 -12.02 -16.00
C TYR A 259 -23.20 -12.06 -15.18
N ARG A 260 -23.26 -11.39 -14.02
CA ARG A 260 -24.53 -11.19 -13.27
C ARG A 260 -25.60 -10.57 -14.15
N LYS A 261 -25.22 -9.59 -14.98
CA LYS A 261 -26.11 -8.85 -15.89
C LYS A 261 -26.41 -9.59 -17.21
N ALA A 262 -25.57 -10.53 -17.61
CA ALA A 262 -25.67 -11.19 -18.91
C ALA A 262 -26.79 -12.26 -19.00
N GLY A 263 -27.39 -12.66 -17.88
CA GLY A 263 -28.50 -13.63 -17.84
C GLY A 263 -28.08 -15.09 -18.02
N TYR A 264 -26.77 -15.39 -17.91
CA TYR A 264 -26.26 -16.76 -17.85
C TYR A 264 -26.48 -17.34 -16.45
N VAL A 265 -26.88 -18.62 -16.38
CA VAL A 265 -26.91 -19.34 -15.09
C VAL A 265 -25.49 -19.61 -14.61
N ARG A 266 -25.29 -19.79 -13.30
CA ARG A 266 -23.95 -19.82 -12.66
C ARG A 266 -23.01 -20.85 -13.29
N GLU A 267 -23.52 -22.01 -13.68
CA GLU A 267 -22.78 -23.10 -14.31
C GLU A 267 -22.25 -22.74 -15.71
N GLU A 268 -22.82 -21.71 -16.33
CA GLU A 268 -22.42 -21.24 -17.67
C GLU A 268 -21.35 -20.15 -17.60
N TRP A 269 -21.02 -19.64 -16.43
CA TRP A 269 -19.99 -18.62 -16.24
C TRP A 269 -18.59 -19.24 -16.43
N PRO A 270 -17.60 -18.47 -16.88
CA PRO A 270 -16.21 -18.88 -16.80
C PRO A 270 -15.78 -18.93 -15.34
N VAL A 271 -14.70 -19.65 -15.08
CA VAL A 271 -13.97 -19.49 -13.82
C VAL A 271 -13.20 -18.17 -13.84
N ILE A 272 -13.21 -17.44 -12.73
CA ILE A 272 -12.67 -16.08 -12.66
C ILE A 272 -11.62 -15.99 -11.55
N PHE A 273 -10.43 -15.49 -11.87
CA PHE A 273 -9.34 -15.30 -10.92
C PHE A 273 -8.87 -13.85 -10.89
N GLY A 274 -8.61 -13.36 -9.67
CA GLY A 274 -8.09 -12.02 -9.41
C GLY A 274 -6.76 -12.04 -8.65
N ILE A 275 -6.30 -10.85 -8.27
CA ILE A 275 -5.11 -10.58 -7.46
C ILE A 275 -5.45 -9.33 -6.65
N ASP A 276 -5.14 -9.34 -5.35
CA ASP A 276 -5.09 -8.25 -4.37
C ASP A 276 -5.67 -8.73 -3.04
N GLY A 277 -6.66 -9.63 -3.06
CA GLY A 277 -7.39 -10.08 -1.89
C GLY A 277 -8.30 -8.99 -1.30
N LEU A 278 -8.97 -8.22 -2.17
CA LEU A 278 -9.96 -7.23 -1.73
C LEU A 278 -11.16 -7.92 -1.08
N GLU A 279 -11.72 -7.31 -0.04
CA GLU A 279 -12.82 -7.91 0.75
C GLU A 279 -13.99 -8.36 -0.14
N GLU A 280 -14.45 -7.51 -1.08
CA GLU A 280 -15.51 -7.87 -2.04
C GLU A 280 -15.13 -9.05 -2.96
N ALA A 281 -13.84 -9.20 -3.31
CA ALA A 281 -13.37 -10.33 -4.09
C ALA A 281 -13.32 -11.61 -3.25
N LEU A 282 -12.94 -11.51 -1.98
CA LEU A 282 -12.99 -12.63 -1.04
C LEU A 282 -14.43 -13.09 -0.80
N GLU A 283 -15.38 -12.16 -0.68
CA GLU A 283 -16.81 -12.46 -0.64
C GLU A 283 -17.28 -13.15 -1.93
N ALA A 284 -16.84 -12.67 -3.10
CA ALA A 284 -17.14 -13.32 -4.38
C ALA A 284 -16.53 -14.73 -4.49
N VAL A 285 -15.34 -14.96 -3.93
CA VAL A 285 -14.75 -16.31 -3.83
C VAL A 285 -15.62 -17.20 -2.93
N LYS A 286 -16.04 -16.70 -1.76
CA LYS A 286 -16.94 -17.43 -0.85
C LYS A 286 -18.30 -17.75 -1.47
N ALA A 287 -18.82 -16.86 -2.31
CA ALA A 287 -20.04 -17.06 -3.06
C ALA A 287 -19.89 -18.02 -4.26
N GLY A 288 -18.66 -18.45 -4.57
CA GLY A 288 -18.33 -19.24 -5.77
C GLY A 288 -18.40 -18.44 -7.07
N GLU A 289 -18.47 -17.11 -6.97
CA GLU A 289 -18.53 -16.20 -8.11
C GLU A 289 -17.17 -15.96 -8.77
N MET A 290 -16.12 -16.04 -7.96
CA MET A 290 -14.72 -16.18 -8.35
C MET A 290 -14.19 -17.50 -7.80
N GLN A 291 -13.14 -18.04 -8.42
CA GLN A 291 -12.53 -19.32 -8.02
C GLN A 291 -11.27 -19.12 -7.17
N GLY A 292 -10.72 -17.91 -7.16
CA GLY A 292 -9.69 -17.51 -6.22
C GLY A 292 -9.17 -16.11 -6.49
N SER A 293 -8.40 -15.61 -5.52
CA SER A 293 -7.59 -14.40 -5.63
C SER A 293 -6.22 -14.66 -5.00
N ILE A 294 -5.26 -13.81 -5.32
CA ILE A 294 -3.94 -13.81 -4.69
C ILE A 294 -3.86 -12.62 -3.74
N LEU A 295 -3.89 -12.87 -2.44
CA LEU A 295 -3.83 -11.85 -1.41
C LEU A 295 -2.50 -11.10 -1.49
N ASN A 296 -2.61 -9.80 -1.68
CA ASN A 296 -1.55 -8.82 -1.56
C ASN A 296 -1.61 -8.25 -0.14
N ASP A 297 -0.70 -8.66 0.76
CA ASP A 297 -0.82 -8.33 2.18
C ASP A 297 -0.53 -6.84 2.44
N ARG A 298 -1.57 -6.02 2.35
CA ARG A 298 -1.52 -4.58 2.63
C ARG A 298 -1.19 -4.30 4.09
N VAL A 299 -1.54 -5.22 5.01
CA VAL A 299 -1.32 -5.05 6.45
C VAL A 299 0.16 -5.23 6.79
N ASP A 300 0.80 -6.25 6.24
CA ASP A 300 2.24 -6.47 6.37
C ASP A 300 3.04 -5.32 5.75
N GLN A 301 2.70 -4.88 4.53
CA GLN A 301 3.32 -3.72 3.89
C GLN A 301 3.19 -2.45 4.73
N ALA A 302 1.99 -2.13 5.20
CA ALA A 302 1.74 -0.98 6.05
C ALA A 302 2.49 -1.03 7.38
N LYS A 303 2.54 -2.21 8.03
CA LYS A 303 3.35 -2.43 9.25
C LYS A 303 4.82 -2.16 9.00
N LYS A 304 5.36 -2.68 7.89
CA LYS A 304 6.76 -2.45 7.52
C LYS A 304 7.01 -0.97 7.25
N MET A 305 6.17 -0.30 6.47
CA MET A 305 6.28 1.13 6.18
C MET A 305 6.23 1.98 7.46
N ALA A 306 5.29 1.70 8.37
CA ALA A 306 5.16 2.42 9.64
C ALA A 306 6.41 2.26 10.51
N LYS A 307 6.91 1.02 10.64
CA LYS A 307 8.14 0.72 11.39
C LYS A 307 9.33 1.46 10.80
N MET A 308 9.51 1.39 9.48
CA MET A 308 10.60 2.08 8.79
C MET A 308 10.53 3.60 8.97
N ALA A 309 9.33 4.20 8.88
CA ALA A 309 9.18 5.64 9.07
C ALA A 309 9.57 6.11 10.48
N VAL A 310 9.25 5.31 11.51
CA VAL A 310 9.67 5.60 12.89
C VAL A 310 11.18 5.43 13.05
N GLU A 311 11.75 4.31 12.61
CA GLU A 311 13.20 4.05 12.72
C GLU A 311 14.04 5.12 12.01
N LEU A 312 13.61 5.53 10.81
CA LEU A 312 14.24 6.61 10.04
C LEU A 312 14.24 7.94 10.79
N PHE A 313 13.12 8.29 11.42
CA PHE A 313 12.98 9.52 12.20
C PHE A 313 13.85 9.50 13.46
N GLU A 314 13.99 8.33 14.09
CA GLU A 314 14.78 8.18 15.31
C GLU A 314 16.28 8.07 15.05
N GLY A 315 16.67 7.89 13.78
CA GLY A 315 18.05 7.66 13.38
C GLY A 315 18.55 6.28 13.83
N GLU A 316 17.64 5.33 14.00
CA GLU A 316 17.98 3.94 14.33
C GLU A 316 18.47 3.21 13.08
N GLU A 317 19.45 2.33 13.24
CA GLU A 317 19.87 1.46 12.15
C GLU A 317 18.77 0.44 11.90
N PHE A 318 18.32 0.34 10.65
CA PHE A 318 17.43 -0.73 10.22
C PHE A 318 18.01 -2.09 10.56
N ASP A 319 17.14 -3.05 10.87
CA ASP A 319 17.49 -4.45 10.69
C ASP A 319 17.75 -4.71 9.19
N GLN A 320 18.99 -4.51 8.76
CA GLN A 320 19.40 -4.61 7.36
C GLN A 320 19.22 -6.03 6.81
N GLU A 321 19.18 -7.05 7.66
CA GLU A 321 18.91 -8.43 7.24
C GLU A 321 17.47 -8.60 6.75
N SER A 322 16.56 -7.74 7.19
CA SER A 322 15.16 -7.73 6.76
C SER A 322 14.92 -7.04 5.40
N LEU A 323 15.95 -6.40 4.82
CA LEU A 323 15.85 -5.68 3.55
C LEU A 323 16.79 -6.30 2.49
N LYS A 324 16.24 -6.72 1.36
CA LYS A 324 17.03 -7.14 0.21
C LYS A 324 17.83 -5.95 -0.32
N GLU A 325 19.14 -6.16 -0.52
CA GLU A 325 20.10 -5.11 -0.91
C GLU A 325 20.12 -3.89 0.05
N GLY A 326 19.60 -4.04 1.28
CA GLY A 326 19.45 -2.94 2.25
C GLY A 326 18.41 -1.89 1.84
N ARG A 327 17.59 -2.15 0.82
CA ARG A 327 16.70 -1.17 0.16
C ARG A 327 15.28 -1.65 -0.04
N TYR A 328 15.10 -2.94 -0.27
CA TYR A 328 13.84 -3.52 -0.71
C TYR A 328 13.23 -4.38 0.40
N TYR A 329 11.96 -4.16 0.67
CA TYR A 329 11.11 -5.11 1.36
C TYR A 329 10.05 -5.62 0.39
N PHE A 330 9.98 -6.94 0.26
CA PHE A 330 8.94 -7.62 -0.50
C PHE A 330 8.07 -8.41 0.47
N SER A 331 6.81 -8.02 0.58
CA SER A 331 5.79 -8.82 1.23
C SER A 331 5.43 -10.02 0.36
N GLU A 332 5.09 -11.13 1.00
CA GLU A 332 4.81 -12.40 0.32
C GLU A 332 3.33 -12.47 -0.06
N TYR A 333 3.05 -12.81 -1.32
CA TYR A 333 1.70 -13.09 -1.77
C TYR A 333 1.17 -14.41 -1.17
N GLN A 334 -0.16 -14.50 -1.00
CA GLN A 334 -0.82 -15.71 -0.50
C GLN A 334 -1.97 -16.13 -1.43
N LYS A 335 -2.07 -17.43 -1.71
CA LYS A 335 -3.20 -18.00 -2.48
C LYS A 335 -4.45 -18.02 -1.61
N VAL A 336 -5.56 -17.50 -2.13
CA VAL A 336 -6.87 -17.55 -1.48
C VAL A 336 -7.91 -18.15 -2.42
N ASP A 337 -8.56 -19.23 -1.99
CA ASP A 337 -9.62 -19.91 -2.71
C ASP A 337 -10.68 -20.47 -1.75
N GLY A 338 -11.67 -21.19 -2.27
CA GLY A 338 -12.75 -21.73 -1.45
C GLY A 338 -12.30 -22.69 -0.32
N SER A 339 -11.09 -23.23 -0.34
CA SER A 339 -10.58 -24.14 0.69
C SER A 339 -10.06 -23.42 1.94
N ASN A 340 -9.62 -22.16 1.83
CA ASN A 340 -9.05 -21.39 2.92
C ASN A 340 -9.72 -20.02 3.14
N ILE A 341 -10.75 -19.67 2.37
CA ILE A 341 -11.41 -18.36 2.40
C ILE A 341 -11.89 -17.91 3.78
N ASP A 342 -12.37 -18.85 4.61
CA ASP A 342 -12.86 -18.53 5.96
C ASP A 342 -11.74 -18.06 6.90
N GLU A 343 -10.47 -18.41 6.63
CA GLU A 343 -9.33 -17.91 7.42
C GLU A 343 -9.14 -16.40 7.23
N TYR A 344 -9.42 -15.90 6.02
CA TYR A 344 -9.20 -14.50 5.64
C TYR A 344 -10.39 -13.60 5.99
N LEU A 345 -11.62 -14.09 5.84
CA LEU A 345 -12.81 -13.32 6.21
C LEU A 345 -12.98 -13.18 7.74
N ASN A 346 -12.57 -14.18 8.52
CA ASN A 346 -12.68 -14.13 9.99
C ASN A 346 -11.52 -13.36 10.66
N ALA A 347 -10.41 -13.15 9.95
CA ALA A 347 -9.27 -12.38 10.45
C ALA A 347 -9.63 -10.89 10.64
N GLU A 348 -10.47 -10.33 9.78
CA GLU A 348 -10.91 -8.92 9.87
C GLU A 348 -11.97 -8.70 10.98
N GLU A 349 -12.82 -9.70 11.28
CA GLU A 349 -13.75 -9.64 12.43
C GLU A 349 -13.02 -9.56 13.79
N THR A 350 -11.85 -10.19 13.90
CA THR A 350 -11.08 -10.24 15.15
C THR A 350 -10.34 -8.92 15.43
N ILE A 351 -10.04 -8.14 14.39
CA ILE A 351 -9.43 -6.80 14.52
C ILE A 351 -10.50 -5.76 14.89
N SER A 352 -11.74 -5.87 14.39
CA SER A 352 -12.82 -4.94 14.75
C SER A 352 -13.31 -5.09 16.20
N HIS A 353 -13.21 -6.28 16.80
CA HIS A 353 -13.68 -6.56 18.16
C HIS A 353 -12.64 -6.37 19.26
N SER A 354 -11.35 -6.19 18.93
CA SER A 354 -10.28 -5.91 19.90
C SER A 354 -10.05 -4.41 20.14
N GLY A 355 -10.82 -3.56 19.45
CA GLY A 355 -10.80 -2.09 19.56
C GLY A 355 -11.98 -1.47 20.33
N MET A 356 -12.77 -2.24 21.09
CA MET A 356 -13.81 -1.72 22.00
C MET A 356 -13.40 -1.74 23.47
#